data_AF-A0A183NV23-F1
#
_entry.id   AF-A0A183NV23-F1
#
_cell.length_a   1.000
_cell.length_b   1.000
_cell.length_c   1.000
_cell.angle_alpha   90.00
_cell.angle_beta   90.00
_cell.angle_gamma   90.00
#
_symmetry.space_group_name_H-M   'P 1'
#
loop_
_entity.id
_entity.type
_entity.pdbx_description
1 polymer ?
#
loop_
_entity_poly.entity_id
_entity_poly.type
_entity_poly.pdbx_seq_one_letter_code
_entity_poly.pdbx_strand_id
1 'polypeptide(L)'
;MFVYTWQTKAESLSGLEDVEILKDVSGNPVVKKKTPGLSSFANKLSDIPDYISALLSDAESHIPLSSQPSTPLFIMATAGMRLLTQTDQDAIWKRVRSHVKSTYKFQFKESHAYTISGVEEGLFGWISVNYLLGKFRLLPGDNGPVKQPTNGMLDMGGASMQIAYEVQSTDNLPSSLVSEFSLTRNWFSTNQRYKLYVKSYLGYGMNAFRRKYEQYLFEMFGINNSSKQKASRIEDPCLLEGFNVISEITPRPVIGEMLEPASEKFSVQFTGTGNMDKCMQNVEPLLNLNQSCSPLPCAINNVVQLDPDFNSVEFYGLSEFYYTLETLKMIPPVQYNYSSVLRKIEETCSTPWETYLSTLRKENTNLSEEK
;
A
#
# COMPACT_ATOMS: atom_id res chain seq x y z
N MET A 1 2.85 10.76 -8.83
CA MET A 1 3.76 11.91 -8.85
C MET A 1 3.09 12.99 -8.04
N PHE A 2 3.83 13.53 -7.07
CA PHE A 2 3.39 14.61 -6.19
C PHE A 2 4.49 15.66 -6.24
N VAL A 3 4.13 16.92 -6.40
CA VAL A 3 5.06 18.04 -6.25
C VAL A 3 4.77 18.71 -4.93
N TYR A 4 5.78 18.81 -4.06
CA TYR A 4 5.67 19.49 -2.78
C TYR A 4 6.38 20.83 -2.83
N THR A 5 5.85 21.79 -2.08
CA THR A 5 6.49 23.07 -1.81
C THR A 5 6.54 23.25 -0.30
N TRP A 6 7.50 24.03 0.18
CA TRP A 6 7.58 24.34 1.60
C TRP A 6 8.07 25.75 1.81
N GLN A 7 7.58 26.37 2.88
CA GLN A 7 8.09 27.66 3.32
C GLN A 7 9.06 27.43 4.48
N THR A 8 10.25 28.04 4.38
CA THR A 8 11.16 28.23 5.51
C THR A 8 10.60 29.32 6.42
N LYS A 9 9.45 29.08 7.06
CA LYS A 9 8.96 29.98 8.10
C LYS A 9 9.92 29.84 9.30
N ALA A 10 10.52 30.96 9.70
CA ALA A 10 11.32 31.07 10.92
C ALA A 10 10.53 30.75 12.21
N GLU A 11 9.20 30.60 12.11
CA GLU A 11 8.25 30.46 13.23
C GLU A 11 7.40 29.19 13.17
N SER A 12 7.84 28.14 12.46
CA SER A 12 7.22 26.83 12.63
C SER A 12 7.40 26.38 14.08
N LEU A 13 6.32 26.40 14.88
CA LEU A 13 6.31 25.92 16.27
C LEU A 13 6.70 24.44 16.38
N SER A 14 6.59 23.69 15.28
CA SER A 14 7.16 22.35 15.23
C SER A 14 8.68 22.45 15.12
N GLY A 15 9.22 23.30 14.25
CA GLY A 15 10.62 23.32 13.84
C GLY A 15 10.88 22.34 12.68
N LEU A 16 9.83 21.87 12.01
CA LEU A 16 9.86 21.23 10.69
C LEU A 16 9.44 22.24 9.63
N GLU A 17 9.91 22.02 8.40
CA GLU A 17 9.38 22.67 7.22
C GLU A 17 7.86 22.43 7.11
N ASP A 18 7.13 23.47 6.70
CA ASP A 18 5.70 23.42 6.41
C ASP A 18 5.55 22.96 4.96
N VAL A 19 5.42 21.65 4.75
CA VAL A 19 5.40 20.95 3.47
C VAL A 19 3.95 20.80 3.03
N GLU A 20 3.64 21.37 1.88
CA GLU A 20 2.32 21.31 1.26
C GLU A 20 2.44 20.78 -0.16
N ILE A 21 1.34 20.24 -0.70
CA ILE A 21 1.27 19.92 -2.13
C ILE A 21 1.24 21.24 -2.92
N LEU A 22 2.14 21.37 -3.90
CA LEU A 22 2.16 22.50 -4.81
C LEU A 22 0.82 22.60 -5.54
N LYS A 23 0.27 23.81 -5.62
CA LYS A 23 -0.95 24.09 -6.38
C LYS A 23 -0.60 24.78 -7.69
N ASP A 24 -1.32 24.43 -8.75
CA ASP A 24 -1.23 25.11 -10.04
C ASP A 24 -1.87 26.51 -9.99
N VAL A 25 -1.84 27.23 -11.12
CA VAL A 25 -2.43 28.57 -11.26
C VAL A 25 -3.94 28.61 -11.02
N SER A 26 -4.62 27.46 -11.10
CA SER A 26 -6.05 27.33 -10.85
C SER A 26 -6.35 26.89 -9.41
N GLY A 27 -5.31 26.68 -8.59
CA GLY A 27 -5.43 26.21 -7.22
C GLY A 27 -5.55 24.68 -7.06
N ASN A 28 -5.40 23.91 -8.15
CA ASN A 28 -5.48 22.45 -8.09
C ASN A 28 -4.15 21.85 -7.63
N PRO A 29 -4.16 20.76 -6.85
CA PRO A 29 -2.94 20.10 -6.43
C PRO A 29 -2.21 19.49 -7.64
N VAL A 30 -0.91 19.74 -7.75
CA VAL A 30 -0.04 19.20 -8.80
C VAL A 30 0.30 17.74 -8.46
N VAL A 31 -0.63 16.86 -8.84
CA VAL A 31 -0.55 15.42 -8.65
C VAL A 31 -0.88 14.70 -9.95
N LYS A 32 -0.15 13.62 -10.23
CA LYS A 32 -0.39 12.82 -11.44
C LYS A 32 -0.18 11.34 -11.19
N LYS A 33 -1.10 10.52 -11.67
CA LYS A 33 -1.04 9.04 -11.57
C LYS A 33 -1.03 8.44 -12.98
N LYS A 34 -0.30 7.33 -13.14
CA LYS A 34 -0.28 6.55 -14.38
C LYS A 34 -0.37 5.06 -14.03
N THR A 35 -1.08 4.32 -14.87
CA THR A 35 -1.29 2.88 -14.79
C THR A 35 -0.90 2.28 -16.15
N PRO A 36 -0.25 1.10 -16.21
CA PRO A 36 0.15 0.22 -15.10
C PRO A 36 1.36 0.74 -14.32
N GLY A 37 1.66 0.14 -13.17
CA GLY A 37 2.83 0.46 -12.37
C GLY A 37 4.15 0.02 -13.01
N LEU A 38 5.27 0.57 -12.53
CA LEU A 38 6.62 0.36 -13.09
C LEU A 38 7.04 -1.11 -13.19
N SER A 39 6.55 -1.98 -12.32
CA SER A 39 6.88 -3.41 -12.36
C SER A 39 6.34 -4.15 -13.60
N SER A 40 5.40 -3.56 -14.33
CA SER A 40 4.86 -4.14 -15.57
C SER A 40 5.81 -3.99 -16.77
N PHE A 41 6.94 -3.29 -16.59
CA PHE A 41 7.88 -2.95 -17.66
C PHE A 41 9.12 -3.85 -17.69
N ALA A 42 9.18 -4.93 -16.90
CA ALA A 42 10.30 -5.87 -16.89
C ALA A 42 10.67 -6.37 -18.30
N ASN A 43 9.65 -6.67 -19.12
CA ASN A 43 9.81 -7.12 -20.51
C ASN A 43 9.63 -5.99 -21.55
N LYS A 44 9.56 -4.72 -21.12
CA LYS A 44 9.26 -3.55 -21.95
C LYS A 44 10.12 -2.34 -21.58
N LEU A 45 11.43 -2.56 -21.39
CA LEU A 45 12.36 -1.53 -20.94
C LEU A 45 12.46 -0.32 -21.90
N SER A 46 12.15 -0.51 -23.19
CA SER A 46 12.10 0.56 -24.19
C SER A 46 11.07 1.65 -23.86
N ASP A 47 10.00 1.29 -23.14
CA ASP A 47 8.83 2.15 -22.93
C ASP A 47 8.95 2.97 -21.63
N ILE A 48 9.94 2.66 -20.79
CA ILE A 48 10.19 3.33 -19.51
C ILE A 48 10.43 4.84 -19.67
N PRO A 49 11.23 5.34 -20.64
CA PRO A 49 11.40 6.78 -20.85
C PRO A 49 10.07 7.52 -21.00
N ASP A 50 9.20 7.06 -21.90
CA ASP A 50 7.91 7.70 -22.16
C ASP A 50 6.96 7.57 -20.97
N TYR A 51 7.03 6.45 -20.25
CA TYR A 51 6.30 6.26 -19.00
C TYR A 51 6.70 7.28 -17.94
N ILE A 52 8.00 7.47 -17.70
CA ILE A 52 8.53 8.43 -16.72
C ILE A 52 8.29 9.87 -17.19
N SER A 53 8.47 10.17 -18.48
CA SER A 53 8.28 11.52 -19.01
C SER A 53 6.84 12.01 -18.87
N ALA A 54 5.86 11.12 -19.08
CA ALA A 54 4.45 11.45 -18.89
C ALA A 54 4.11 11.95 -17.47
N LEU A 55 4.95 11.63 -16.48
CA LEU A 55 4.84 12.11 -15.11
C LEU A 55 5.74 13.32 -14.87
N LEU A 56 7.03 13.26 -15.20
CA LEU A 56 8.00 14.28 -14.79
C LEU A 56 7.94 15.57 -15.60
N SER A 57 7.54 15.52 -16.87
CA SER A 57 7.38 16.74 -17.69
C SER A 57 6.22 17.62 -17.18
N ASP A 58 5.25 17.02 -16.50
CA ASP A 58 4.16 17.74 -15.83
C ASP A 58 4.68 18.47 -14.58
N ALA A 59 5.50 17.80 -13.77
CA ALA A 59 6.14 18.45 -12.62
C ALA A 59 7.05 19.61 -13.06
N GLU A 60 7.85 19.39 -14.11
CA GLU A 60 8.78 20.38 -14.65
C GLU A 60 8.07 21.65 -15.13
N SER A 61 6.87 21.54 -15.72
CA SER A 61 6.12 22.71 -16.19
C SER A 61 5.56 23.57 -15.05
N HIS A 62 5.37 22.99 -13.86
CA HIS A 62 4.90 23.69 -12.67
C HIS A 62 6.02 24.22 -11.76
N ILE A 63 7.26 23.74 -11.92
CA ILE A 63 8.41 24.17 -11.11
C ILE A 63 9.19 25.26 -11.84
N PRO A 64 9.40 26.46 -11.24
CA PRO A 64 10.15 27.54 -11.86
C PRO A 64 11.54 27.09 -12.34
N LEU A 65 11.94 27.48 -13.56
CA LEU A 65 13.21 27.08 -14.19
C LEU A 65 14.43 27.31 -13.27
N SER A 66 14.43 28.41 -12.50
CA SER A 66 15.49 28.74 -11.54
C SER A 66 15.57 27.78 -10.35
N SER A 67 14.45 27.17 -9.97
CA SER A 67 14.34 26.25 -8.82
C SER A 67 14.53 24.78 -9.21
N GLN A 68 14.42 24.42 -10.50
CA GLN A 68 14.59 23.04 -10.95
C GLN A 68 15.94 22.43 -10.51
N PRO A 69 17.11 23.10 -10.66
CA PRO A 69 18.40 22.56 -10.24
C PRO A 69 18.54 22.26 -8.74
N SER A 70 17.77 22.94 -7.90
CA SER A 70 17.76 22.76 -6.45
C SER A 70 16.57 21.95 -5.95
N THR A 71 15.69 21.48 -6.84
CA THR A 71 14.52 20.66 -6.48
C THR A 71 14.92 19.19 -6.42
N PRO A 72 14.89 18.54 -5.24
CA PRO A 72 15.19 17.12 -5.12
C PRO A 72 14.13 16.27 -5.81
N LEU A 73 14.57 15.32 -6.64
CA LEU A 73 13.69 14.32 -7.24
C LEU A 73 13.95 12.95 -6.60
N PHE A 74 12.89 12.32 -6.10
CA PHE A 74 12.88 10.95 -5.61
C PHE A 74 11.87 10.11 -6.40
N ILE A 75 12.27 8.89 -6.80
CA ILE A 75 11.43 7.92 -7.50
C ILE A 75 11.51 6.61 -6.74
N MET A 76 10.56 6.39 -5.84
CA MET A 76 10.54 5.20 -4.98
C MET A 76 9.45 4.25 -5.47
N ALA A 77 9.78 2.98 -5.67
CA ALA A 77 8.81 1.95 -5.99
C ALA A 77 8.60 0.99 -4.81
N THR A 78 7.41 0.40 -4.72
CA THR A 78 6.97 -0.39 -3.55
C THR A 78 6.87 -1.89 -3.89
N ALA A 79 5.97 -2.61 -3.23
CA ALA A 79 5.80 -4.07 -3.34
C ALA A 79 5.72 -4.61 -4.77
N GLY A 80 5.13 -3.88 -5.72
CA GLY A 80 5.06 -4.33 -7.11
C GLY A 80 6.44 -4.60 -7.73
N MET A 81 7.44 -3.77 -7.41
CA MET A 81 8.82 -3.98 -7.84
C MET A 81 9.52 -5.06 -7.00
N ARG A 82 9.23 -5.15 -5.70
CA ARG A 82 9.77 -6.19 -4.80
C ARG A 82 9.41 -7.61 -5.25
N LEU A 83 8.29 -7.78 -5.96
CA LEU A 83 7.86 -9.05 -6.52
C LEU A 83 8.63 -9.47 -7.78
N LEU A 84 9.44 -8.60 -8.38
CA LEU A 84 10.25 -8.93 -9.55
C LEU A 84 11.59 -9.57 -9.15
N THR A 85 12.21 -10.28 -10.09
CA THR A 85 13.59 -10.76 -9.92
C THR A 85 14.55 -9.57 -9.76
N GLN A 86 15.67 -9.77 -9.05
CA GLN A 86 16.66 -8.70 -8.88
C GLN A 86 17.18 -8.19 -10.23
N THR A 87 17.38 -9.08 -11.21
CA THR A 87 17.79 -8.74 -12.57
C THR A 87 16.81 -7.80 -13.26
N ASP A 88 15.50 -8.08 -13.16
CA ASP A 88 14.47 -7.22 -13.75
C ASP A 88 14.40 -5.86 -13.04
N GLN A 89 14.49 -5.85 -11.71
CA GLN A 89 14.53 -4.60 -10.94
C GLN A 89 15.72 -3.72 -11.35
N ASP A 90 16.92 -4.32 -11.45
CA ASP A 90 18.14 -3.60 -11.82
C ASP A 90 18.06 -3.04 -13.25
N ALA A 91 17.51 -3.82 -14.19
CA ALA A 91 17.32 -3.39 -15.57
C ALA A 91 16.36 -2.19 -15.68
N ILE A 92 15.24 -2.24 -14.96
CA ILE A 92 14.27 -1.14 -14.86
C ILE A 92 14.93 0.11 -14.25
N TRP A 93 15.58 -0.03 -13.10
CA TRP A 93 16.18 1.11 -12.40
C TRP A 93 17.32 1.76 -13.19
N LYS A 94 18.14 0.96 -13.86
CA LYS A 94 19.17 1.46 -14.78
C LYS A 94 18.55 2.34 -15.86
N ARG A 95 17.44 1.90 -16.46
CA ARG A 95 16.75 2.67 -17.50
C ARG A 95 16.13 3.96 -16.97
N VAL A 96 15.45 3.90 -15.81
CA VAL A 96 14.87 5.08 -15.14
C VAL A 96 15.95 6.10 -14.82
N ARG A 97 17.01 5.70 -14.12
CA ARG A 97 18.10 6.59 -13.69
C ARG A 97 18.79 7.25 -14.89
N SER A 98 19.08 6.47 -15.93
CA SER A 98 19.69 7.00 -17.16
C SER A 98 18.81 8.04 -17.83
N HIS A 99 17.51 7.77 -17.96
CA HIS A 99 16.55 8.68 -18.60
C HIS A 99 16.38 9.98 -17.80
N VAL A 100 16.24 9.87 -16.47
CA VAL A 100 16.06 11.03 -15.61
C VAL A 100 17.28 11.96 -15.68
N LYS A 101 18.49 11.39 -15.57
CA LYS A 101 19.75 12.15 -15.64
C LYS A 101 19.97 12.86 -16.98
N SER A 102 19.57 12.25 -18.10
CA SER A 102 19.78 12.84 -19.42
C SER A 102 18.73 13.89 -19.80
N THR A 103 17.56 13.86 -19.16
CA THR A 103 16.38 14.61 -19.62
C THR A 103 16.04 15.80 -18.72
N TYR A 104 16.17 15.65 -17.39
CA TYR A 104 15.71 16.64 -16.43
C TYR A 104 16.84 17.32 -15.67
N LYS A 105 16.62 18.58 -15.27
CA LYS A 105 17.59 19.37 -14.49
C LYS A 105 17.40 19.26 -12.98
N PHE A 106 16.49 18.41 -12.50
CA PHE A 106 16.26 18.22 -11.07
C PHE A 106 17.51 17.75 -10.31
N GLN A 107 17.58 18.06 -9.02
CA GLN A 107 18.62 17.53 -8.14
C GLN A 107 18.39 16.03 -7.92
N PHE A 108 19.06 15.21 -8.74
CA PHE A 108 18.86 13.77 -8.78
C PHE A 108 20.17 13.00 -8.58
N LYS A 109 20.18 12.09 -7.60
CA LYS A 109 21.23 11.08 -7.40
C LYS A 109 20.66 9.71 -7.74
N GLU A 110 21.50 8.76 -8.15
CA GLU A 110 21.01 7.40 -8.45
C GLU A 110 20.35 6.74 -7.25
N SER A 111 20.84 7.04 -6.04
CA SER A 111 20.25 6.57 -4.79
C SER A 111 18.84 7.12 -4.51
N HIS A 112 18.38 8.14 -5.26
CA HIS A 112 17.03 8.67 -5.12
C HIS A 112 15.99 7.86 -5.94
N ALA A 113 16.42 6.94 -6.80
CA ALA A 113 15.55 6.07 -7.57
C ALA A 113 15.79 4.60 -7.22
N TYR A 114 14.92 4.01 -6.41
CA TYR A 114 15.09 2.66 -5.89
C TYR A 114 13.78 2.03 -5.40
N THR A 115 13.79 0.71 -5.22
CA THR A 115 12.69 -0.02 -4.59
C THR A 115 12.83 0.13 -3.07
N ILE A 116 11.86 0.76 -2.41
CA ILE A 116 11.88 0.86 -0.95
C ILE A 116 11.53 -0.49 -0.32
N SER A 117 12.16 -0.77 0.81
CA SER A 117 11.79 -1.90 1.65
C SER A 117 10.38 -1.71 2.22
N GLY A 118 9.76 -2.81 2.63
CA GLY A 118 8.46 -2.72 3.29
C GLY A 118 8.49 -1.95 4.61
N VAL A 119 9.63 -1.95 5.30
CA VAL A 119 9.84 -1.18 6.54
C VAL A 119 9.93 0.32 6.22
N GLU A 120 10.67 0.72 5.20
CA GLU A 120 10.68 2.12 4.74
C GLU A 120 9.28 2.61 4.35
N GLU A 121 8.52 1.79 3.60
CA GLU A 121 7.15 2.11 3.20
C GLU A 121 6.24 2.35 4.42
N GLY A 122 6.30 1.46 5.41
CA GLY A 122 5.55 1.61 6.66
C GLY A 122 6.01 2.83 7.49
N LEU A 123 7.31 3.06 7.57
CA LEU A 123 7.88 4.21 8.28
C LEU A 123 7.44 5.54 7.64
N PHE A 124 7.55 5.67 6.32
CA PHE A 124 7.15 6.88 5.60
C PHE A 124 5.65 7.16 5.69
N GLY A 125 4.81 6.11 5.67
CA GLY A 125 3.37 6.24 5.91
C GLY A 125 3.08 6.76 7.32
N TRP A 126 3.73 6.18 8.35
CA TRP A 126 3.58 6.63 9.73
C TRP A 126 4.07 8.07 9.95
N ILE A 127 5.19 8.46 9.33
CA ILE A 127 5.68 9.84 9.34
C ILE A 127 4.65 10.77 8.73
N SER A 128 4.06 10.40 7.59
CA SER A 128 3.08 11.22 6.88
C SER A 128 1.81 11.45 7.72
N VAL A 129 1.25 10.40 8.32
CA VAL A 129 0.09 10.50 9.21
C VAL A 129 0.38 11.44 10.38
N ASN A 130 1.49 11.23 11.09
CA ASN A 130 1.81 11.99 12.29
C ASN A 130 2.26 13.43 11.99
N TYR A 131 2.87 13.65 10.82
CA TYR A 131 3.18 14.99 10.32
C TYR A 131 1.90 15.79 10.06
N LEU A 132 0.96 15.24 9.29
CA LEU A 132 -0.30 15.90 8.92
C LEU A 132 -1.18 16.16 10.15
N LEU A 133 -1.14 15.29 11.15
CA LEU A 133 -1.86 15.47 12.42
C LEU A 133 -1.11 16.35 13.43
N GLY A 134 0.07 16.89 13.08
CA GLY A 134 0.84 17.78 13.93
C GLY A 134 1.45 17.14 15.18
N LYS A 135 1.53 15.80 15.23
CA LYS A 135 2.00 15.02 16.39
C LYS A 135 3.49 15.20 16.69
N PHE A 136 4.27 15.72 15.73
CA PHE A 136 5.68 16.01 15.95
C PHE A 136 5.95 17.34 16.69
N ARG A 137 4.94 18.17 16.93
CA ARG A 137 5.10 19.39 17.77
C ARG A 137 5.39 18.99 19.22
N LEU A 138 6.30 19.70 19.88
CA LEU A 138 6.50 19.55 21.33
C LEU A 138 5.46 20.39 22.06
N LEU A 139 4.88 19.84 23.13
CA LEU A 139 3.99 20.59 24.01
C LEU A 139 4.77 21.09 25.23
N PRO A 140 4.36 22.22 25.83
CA PRO A 140 4.87 22.62 27.14
C PRO A 140 4.58 21.54 28.18
N GLY A 141 5.54 21.25 29.05
CA GLY A 141 5.36 20.37 30.21
C GLY A 141 6.13 20.90 31.41
N ASP A 142 5.78 20.40 32.59
CA ASP A 142 6.30 20.90 33.87
C ASP A 142 7.83 20.84 34.00
N ASN A 143 8.45 19.85 33.32
CA ASN A 143 9.90 19.64 33.30
C ASN A 143 10.53 19.90 31.93
N GLY A 144 9.89 20.77 31.12
CA GLY A 144 10.33 21.11 29.76
C GLY A 144 9.45 20.52 28.66
N PRO A 145 9.83 20.69 27.39
CA PRO A 145 9.01 20.26 26.26
C PRO A 145 8.79 18.74 26.22
N VAL A 146 7.55 18.31 26.05
CA VAL A 146 7.15 16.89 26.03
C VAL A 146 6.65 16.49 24.65
N LYS A 147 6.96 15.26 24.25
CA LYS A 147 6.51 14.64 23.00
C LYS A 147 5.03 14.27 23.09
N GLN A 148 4.27 14.53 22.03
CA GLN A 148 2.88 14.08 21.94
C GLN A 148 2.81 12.58 21.65
N PRO A 149 1.78 11.88 22.14
CA PRO A 149 1.45 10.53 21.66
C PRO A 149 1.20 10.55 20.16
N THR A 150 1.82 9.61 19.45
CA THR A 150 1.66 9.43 18.01
C THR A 150 0.56 8.43 17.69
N ASN A 151 0.06 8.50 16.47
CA ASN A 151 -0.97 7.60 15.96
C ASN A 151 -0.34 6.47 15.14
N GLY A 152 -0.97 5.31 15.15
CA GLY A 152 -0.64 4.19 14.29
C GLY A 152 -1.10 4.40 12.84
N MET A 153 -0.48 3.68 11.93
CA MET A 153 -0.77 3.70 10.50
C MET A 153 -0.95 2.26 10.01
N LEU A 154 -2.01 2.06 9.23
CA LEU A 154 -2.26 0.84 8.45
C LEU A 154 -2.35 1.25 6.98
N ASP A 155 -1.62 0.58 6.09
CA ASP A 155 -1.69 0.84 4.66
C ASP A 155 -1.85 -0.48 3.92
N MET A 156 -2.98 -0.67 3.24
CA MET A 156 -3.18 -1.82 2.38
C MET A 156 -3.06 -1.38 0.94
N GLY A 157 -1.89 -1.62 0.34
CA GLY A 157 -1.64 -1.37 -1.06
C GLY A 157 -2.08 -2.53 -1.95
N GLY A 158 -1.73 -2.47 -3.23
CA GLY A 158 -2.09 -3.52 -4.18
C GLY A 158 -1.33 -4.84 -3.97
N ALA A 159 -0.09 -4.81 -3.49
CA ALA A 159 0.77 -6.00 -3.39
C ALA A 159 1.30 -6.31 -1.98
N SER A 160 1.24 -5.37 -1.04
CA SER A 160 1.55 -5.59 0.37
C SER A 160 0.61 -4.80 1.27
N MET A 161 0.59 -5.18 2.54
CA MET A 161 -0.02 -4.42 3.61
C MET A 161 1.04 -4.06 4.65
N GLN A 162 0.95 -2.87 5.24
CA GLN A 162 1.87 -2.31 6.21
C GLN A 162 1.14 -1.95 7.49
N ILE A 163 1.86 -2.10 8.61
CA ILE A 163 1.48 -1.59 9.93
C ILE A 163 2.68 -0.89 10.55
N ALA A 164 2.45 0.27 11.14
CA ALA A 164 3.47 1.02 11.87
C ALA A 164 2.86 1.78 13.05
N TYR A 165 3.46 1.67 14.24
CA TYR A 165 3.05 2.42 15.42
C TYR A 165 4.21 2.55 16.40
N GLU A 166 4.12 3.57 17.27
CA GLU A 166 5.10 3.79 18.33
C GLU A 166 4.92 2.82 19.49
N VAL A 167 6.04 2.25 19.94
CA VAL A 167 6.08 1.37 21.12
C VAL A 167 6.50 2.18 22.35
N GLN A 168 5.71 2.11 23.42
CA GLN A 168 5.95 2.92 24.62
C GLN A 168 7.02 2.33 25.56
N SER A 169 7.10 1.00 25.67
CA SER A 169 8.16 0.30 26.41
C SER A 169 8.93 -0.62 25.48
N THR A 170 10.26 -0.55 25.56
CA THR A 170 11.16 -1.45 24.82
C THR A 170 12.01 -2.32 25.73
N ASP A 171 11.74 -2.30 27.03
CA ASP A 171 12.48 -3.09 28.00
C ASP A 171 12.29 -4.57 27.65
N ASN A 172 13.40 -5.25 27.34
CA ASN A 172 13.45 -6.66 26.94
C ASN A 172 12.91 -6.99 25.53
N LEU A 173 12.70 -6.00 24.64
CA LEU A 173 12.37 -6.29 23.24
C LEU A 173 13.65 -6.51 22.39
N PRO A 174 13.68 -7.54 21.53
CA PRO A 174 14.74 -7.68 20.53
C PRO A 174 14.84 -6.43 19.64
N SER A 175 16.06 -5.93 19.45
CA SER A 175 16.30 -4.77 18.57
C SER A 175 15.88 -5.00 17.13
N SER A 176 15.77 -6.26 16.69
CA SER A 176 15.26 -6.64 15.37
C SER A 176 13.76 -6.39 15.17
N LEU A 177 12.98 -6.20 16.24
CA LEU A 177 11.54 -5.94 16.17
C LEU A 177 11.19 -4.44 16.11
N VAL A 178 12.16 -3.57 16.36
CA VAL A 178 11.93 -2.13 16.54
C VAL A 178 12.80 -1.36 15.56
N SER A 179 12.19 -0.44 14.83
CA SER A 179 12.87 0.56 14.01
C SER A 179 13.01 1.86 14.79
N GLU A 180 14.18 2.48 14.75
CA GLU A 180 14.41 3.79 15.36
C GLU A 180 14.32 4.90 14.32
N PHE A 181 13.55 5.94 14.64
CA PHE A 181 13.44 7.16 13.84
C PHE A 181 13.78 8.37 14.72
N SER A 182 14.59 9.27 14.18
CA SER A 182 15.03 10.48 14.88
C SER A 182 14.68 11.70 14.05
N LEU A 183 13.95 12.63 14.64
CA LEU A 183 13.61 13.90 14.05
C LEU A 183 14.52 14.99 14.64
N THR A 184 15.48 15.43 13.83
CA THR A 184 16.43 16.48 14.21
C THR A 184 15.88 17.85 13.83
N ARG A 185 15.91 18.79 14.78
CA ARG A 185 15.46 20.18 14.57
C ARG A 185 16.68 21.10 14.56
N ASN A 186 16.83 21.88 13.48
CA ASN A 186 17.98 22.77 13.32
C ASN A 186 18.03 23.90 14.37
N TRP A 187 16.89 24.34 14.89
CA TRP A 187 16.81 25.54 15.74
C TRP A 187 17.04 25.29 17.25
N PHE A 188 16.61 24.13 17.76
CA PHE A 188 16.64 23.84 19.21
C PHE A 188 17.66 22.77 19.61
N SER A 189 18.35 22.13 18.65
CA SER A 189 19.23 20.99 18.92
C SER A 189 18.56 19.85 19.71
N THR A 190 17.21 19.82 19.76
CA THR A 190 16.41 18.77 20.38
C THR A 190 16.17 17.67 19.35
N ASN A 191 16.66 16.47 19.62
CA ASN A 191 16.39 15.29 18.81
C ASN A 191 15.18 14.54 19.40
N GLN A 192 14.08 14.47 18.65
CA GLN A 192 12.94 13.63 19.06
C GLN A 192 13.16 12.23 18.52
N ARG A 193 13.31 11.26 19.44
CA ARG A 193 13.48 9.85 19.09
C ARG A 193 12.18 9.09 19.24
N TYR A 194 11.91 8.24 18.25
CA TYR A 194 10.74 7.40 18.14
C TYR A 194 11.22 5.96 17.95
N LYS A 195 10.62 5.04 18.70
CA LYS A 195 10.81 3.62 18.56
C LYS A 195 9.52 3.04 18.00
N LEU A 196 9.62 2.39 16.85
CA LEU A 196 8.46 2.00 16.06
C LEU A 196 8.47 0.49 15.85
N TYR A 197 7.34 -0.16 16.07
CA TYR A 197 7.09 -1.44 15.42
C TYR A 197 6.67 -1.14 13.98
N VAL A 198 7.37 -1.71 13.01
CA VAL A 198 7.05 -1.54 11.60
C VAL A 198 7.11 -2.90 10.91
N LYS A 199 6.03 -3.27 10.24
CA LYS A 199 5.97 -4.52 9.49
C LYS A 199 5.31 -4.32 8.13
N SER A 200 5.81 -5.08 7.15
CA SER A 200 5.21 -5.23 5.83
C SER A 200 4.92 -6.71 5.58
N TYR A 201 3.69 -6.97 5.17
CA TYR A 201 3.18 -8.28 4.77
C TYR A 201 3.10 -8.32 3.24
N LEU A 202 4.21 -8.71 2.60
CA LEU A 202 4.25 -8.89 1.15
C LEU A 202 3.30 -10.02 0.72
N GLY A 203 2.52 -9.81 -0.34
CA GLY A 203 1.49 -10.74 -0.78
C GLY A 203 0.13 -10.55 -0.09
N TYR A 204 0.03 -9.69 0.93
CA TYR A 204 -1.20 -9.38 1.66
C TYR A 204 -1.80 -8.01 1.28
N GLY A 205 -1.30 -7.38 0.21
CA GLY A 205 -2.04 -6.28 -0.43
C GLY A 205 -3.22 -6.82 -1.24
N MET A 206 -4.24 -6.00 -1.48
CA MET A 206 -5.54 -6.44 -2.01
C MET A 206 -5.43 -7.30 -3.29
N ASN A 207 -4.71 -6.82 -4.31
CA ASN A 207 -4.58 -7.54 -5.59
C ASN A 207 -3.71 -8.80 -5.48
N ALA A 208 -2.65 -8.78 -4.67
CA ALA A 208 -1.79 -9.95 -4.47
C ALA A 208 -2.50 -11.02 -3.64
N PHE A 209 -3.25 -10.62 -2.61
CA PHE A 209 -4.03 -11.52 -1.78
C PHE A 209 -5.17 -12.14 -2.57
N ARG A 210 -5.85 -11.37 -3.43
CA ARG A 210 -6.84 -11.89 -4.39
C ARG A 210 -6.24 -12.98 -5.29
N ARG A 211 -5.05 -12.77 -5.86
CA ARG A 211 -4.37 -13.80 -6.68
C ARG A 211 -4.00 -15.04 -5.86
N LYS A 212 -3.52 -14.85 -4.63
CA LYS A 212 -3.24 -15.95 -3.69
C LYS A 212 -4.49 -16.78 -3.40
N TYR A 213 -5.63 -16.10 -3.21
CA TYR A 213 -6.92 -16.74 -3.00
C TYR A 213 -7.42 -17.51 -4.24
N GLU A 214 -7.29 -16.94 -5.44
CA GLU A 214 -7.63 -17.64 -6.68
C GLU A 214 -6.77 -18.89 -6.91
N GLN A 215 -5.48 -18.83 -6.59
CA GLN A 215 -4.58 -19.99 -6.61
C GLN A 215 -5.04 -21.06 -5.62
N TYR A 216 -5.40 -20.68 -4.39
CA TYR A 216 -5.93 -21.60 -3.38
C TYR A 216 -7.21 -22.29 -3.85
N LEU A 217 -8.18 -21.56 -4.41
CA LEU A 217 -9.39 -22.15 -4.97
C LEU A 217 -9.07 -23.12 -6.12
N PHE A 218 -8.12 -22.77 -6.98
CA PHE A 218 -7.68 -23.64 -8.07
C PHE A 218 -7.03 -24.93 -7.58
N GLU A 219 -6.19 -24.88 -6.55
CA GLU A 219 -5.59 -26.07 -5.95
C GLU A 219 -6.64 -26.98 -5.28
N MET A 220 -7.63 -26.39 -4.60
CA MET A 220 -8.67 -27.12 -3.88
C MET A 220 -9.76 -27.71 -4.78
N PHE A 221 -10.16 -26.98 -5.82
CA PHE A 221 -11.36 -27.29 -6.62
C PHE A 221 -11.10 -27.39 -8.13
N GLY A 222 -9.92 -26.96 -8.60
CA GLY A 222 -9.60 -26.89 -10.02
C GLY A 222 -9.14 -28.20 -10.66
N ILE A 223 -8.73 -29.19 -9.87
CA ILE A 223 -8.24 -30.49 -10.35
C ILE A 223 -9.36 -31.55 -10.25
N ASN A 224 -10.18 -31.65 -11.30
CA ASN A 224 -10.90 -32.90 -11.52
C ASN A 224 -9.90 -33.95 -12.02
N ASN A 225 -9.72 -35.05 -11.27
CA ASN A 225 -8.86 -36.21 -11.59
C ASN A 225 -9.28 -36.97 -12.88
N SER A 226 -10.08 -36.35 -13.74
CA SER A 226 -10.64 -36.95 -14.94
C SER A 226 -10.70 -35.88 -16.03
N SER A 227 -9.77 -36.00 -16.98
CA SER A 227 -9.63 -35.21 -18.21
C SER A 227 -8.79 -33.93 -18.12
N LYS A 228 -7.83 -33.84 -19.04
CA LYS A 228 -7.00 -32.69 -19.39
C LYS A 228 -7.83 -31.53 -19.97
N GLN A 229 -8.89 -31.09 -19.31
CA GLN A 229 -9.61 -29.88 -19.71
C GLN A 229 -8.89 -28.65 -19.14
N LYS A 230 -8.39 -27.82 -20.06
CA LYS A 230 -7.67 -26.57 -19.79
C LYS A 230 -8.54 -25.44 -19.20
N ALA A 231 -9.84 -25.67 -19.01
CA ALA A 231 -10.78 -24.69 -18.51
C ALA A 231 -11.52 -25.27 -17.29
N SER A 232 -11.04 -24.93 -16.10
CA SER A 232 -11.73 -25.25 -14.84
C SER A 232 -12.74 -24.13 -14.55
N ARG A 233 -13.99 -24.51 -14.28
CA ARG A 233 -15.01 -23.61 -13.72
C ARG A 233 -15.02 -23.81 -12.22
N ILE A 234 -14.83 -22.73 -11.47
CA ILE A 234 -14.74 -22.76 -10.01
C ILE A 234 -15.75 -21.76 -9.43
N GLU A 235 -16.53 -22.21 -8.46
CA GLU A 235 -17.39 -21.31 -7.69
C GLU A 235 -16.56 -20.49 -6.71
N ASP A 236 -16.74 -19.17 -6.74
CA ASP A 236 -16.05 -18.23 -5.85
C ASP A 236 -17.06 -17.56 -4.90
N PRO A 237 -17.10 -17.95 -3.62
CA PRO A 237 -18.01 -17.35 -2.65
C PRO A 237 -17.71 -15.88 -2.33
N CYS A 238 -16.49 -15.40 -2.61
CA CYS A 238 -16.10 -14.00 -2.39
C CYS A 238 -16.51 -13.05 -3.54
N LEU A 239 -17.02 -13.58 -4.65
CA LEU A 239 -17.59 -12.79 -5.74
C LEU A 239 -19.11 -12.73 -5.62
N LEU A 240 -19.69 -11.62 -6.07
CA LEU A 240 -21.14 -11.43 -6.10
C LEU A 240 -21.83 -12.49 -6.97
N GLU A 241 -23.02 -12.91 -6.56
CA GLU A 241 -23.78 -13.94 -7.26
C GLU A 241 -23.98 -13.57 -8.74
N GLY A 242 -23.63 -14.49 -9.65
CA GLY A 242 -23.76 -14.32 -11.09
C GLY A 242 -22.62 -13.55 -11.76
N PHE A 243 -21.69 -12.96 -10.99
CA PHE A 243 -20.49 -12.34 -11.56
C PHE A 243 -19.53 -13.42 -12.07
N ASN A 244 -19.01 -13.23 -13.29
CA ASN A 244 -18.07 -14.17 -13.91
C ASN A 244 -16.76 -13.44 -14.22
N VAL A 245 -15.64 -14.02 -13.80
CA VAL A 245 -14.30 -13.50 -14.13
C VAL A 245 -13.42 -14.62 -14.65
N ILE A 246 -12.64 -14.34 -15.69
CA ILE A 246 -11.63 -15.25 -16.21
C ILE A 246 -10.26 -14.75 -15.76
N SER A 247 -9.53 -15.60 -15.04
CA SER A 247 -8.17 -15.31 -14.58
C SER A 247 -7.17 -16.29 -15.17
N GLU A 248 -5.97 -15.80 -15.50
CA GLU A 248 -4.83 -16.66 -15.79
C GLU A 248 -4.13 -17.05 -14.48
N ILE A 249 -4.21 -18.33 -14.12
CA ILE A 249 -3.52 -18.90 -12.97
C ILE A 249 -2.20 -19.50 -13.43
N THR A 250 -1.12 -19.08 -12.78
CA THR A 250 0.19 -19.72 -12.87
C THR A 250 0.42 -20.43 -11.54
N PRO A 251 0.25 -21.76 -11.45
CA PRO A 251 0.39 -22.51 -10.20
C PRO A 251 1.80 -22.32 -9.66
N ARG A 252 1.95 -21.87 -8.43
CA ARG A 252 3.26 -21.70 -7.81
C ARG A 252 3.25 -22.43 -6.48
N PRO A 253 4.30 -23.19 -6.14
CA PRO A 253 4.42 -23.68 -4.78
C PRO A 253 4.41 -22.48 -3.83
N VAL A 254 3.43 -22.44 -2.91
CA VAL A 254 3.09 -21.29 -2.05
C VAL A 254 4.13 -21.07 -0.92
N ILE A 255 5.37 -21.57 -1.07
CA ILE A 255 6.42 -21.47 -0.04
C ILE A 255 7.76 -21.07 -0.69
N GLY A 256 8.26 -19.89 -0.33
CA GLY A 256 9.60 -19.41 -0.69
C GLY A 256 9.61 -18.18 -1.60
N GLU A 257 10.46 -17.20 -1.30
CA GLU A 257 10.59 -15.88 -1.96
C GLU A 257 11.20 -15.92 -3.38
N MET A 258 11.00 -16.98 -4.15
CA MET A 258 11.65 -17.14 -5.46
C MET A 258 10.70 -17.58 -6.57
N LEU A 259 10.77 -16.84 -7.67
CA LEU A 259 10.13 -17.10 -8.96
C LEU A 259 10.91 -18.20 -9.72
N GLU A 260 10.53 -19.46 -9.57
CA GLU A 260 10.95 -20.52 -10.51
C GLU A 260 10.27 -20.34 -11.89
N PRO A 261 10.90 -20.76 -13.02
CA PRO A 261 10.35 -20.50 -14.35
C PRO A 261 9.12 -21.38 -14.67
N ALA A 262 8.05 -20.70 -15.09
CA ALA A 262 6.87 -21.17 -15.85
C ALA A 262 6.36 -22.60 -15.55
N SER A 263 5.54 -22.72 -14.51
CA SER A 263 4.40 -23.65 -14.55
C SER A 263 3.47 -23.28 -15.72
N GLU A 264 2.82 -24.29 -16.31
CA GLU A 264 1.79 -24.09 -17.33
C GLU A 264 0.74 -23.07 -16.83
N LYS A 265 0.35 -22.12 -17.68
CA LYS A 265 -0.72 -21.18 -17.37
C LYS A 265 -2.07 -21.85 -17.62
N PHE A 266 -2.98 -21.73 -16.65
CA PHE A 266 -4.34 -22.22 -16.72
C PHE A 266 -5.31 -21.05 -16.82
N SER A 267 -6.25 -21.12 -17.76
CA SER A 267 -7.36 -20.17 -17.84
C SER A 267 -8.52 -20.71 -17.01
N VAL A 268 -8.87 -20.01 -15.94
CA VAL A 268 -9.89 -20.45 -14.97
C VAL A 268 -11.05 -19.47 -14.99
N GLN A 269 -12.27 -19.97 -15.08
CA GLN A 269 -13.48 -19.16 -14.95
C GLN A 269 -14.01 -19.27 -13.52
N PHE A 270 -13.98 -18.17 -12.79
CA PHE A 270 -14.59 -18.05 -11.47
C PHE A 270 -16.02 -17.53 -11.60
N THR A 271 -16.97 -18.21 -10.95
CA THR A 271 -18.39 -17.83 -10.92
C THR A 271 -18.79 -17.47 -9.50
N GLY A 272 -19.24 -16.24 -9.28
CA GLY A 272 -19.60 -15.74 -7.97
C GLY A 272 -20.87 -16.35 -7.40
N THR A 273 -20.85 -16.64 -6.10
CA THR A 273 -22.01 -17.19 -5.36
C THR A 273 -22.48 -16.31 -4.19
N GLY A 274 -21.78 -15.21 -3.89
CA GLY A 274 -22.20 -14.22 -2.89
C GLY A 274 -22.30 -14.75 -1.46
N ASN A 275 -21.51 -15.75 -1.09
CA ASN A 275 -21.60 -16.41 0.21
C ASN A 275 -20.47 -15.96 1.17
N MET A 276 -20.79 -15.01 2.05
CA MET A 276 -19.81 -14.40 2.95
C MET A 276 -19.16 -15.41 3.92
N ASP A 277 -19.93 -16.31 4.51
CA ASP A 277 -19.42 -17.29 5.46
C ASP A 277 -18.40 -18.22 4.80
N LYS A 278 -18.72 -18.75 3.61
CA LYS A 278 -17.82 -19.61 2.85
C LYS A 278 -16.61 -18.83 2.31
N CYS A 279 -16.79 -17.56 1.97
CA CYS A 279 -15.68 -16.67 1.60
C CYS A 279 -14.69 -16.54 2.76
N MET A 280 -15.17 -16.23 3.97
CA MET A 280 -14.32 -16.11 5.17
C MET A 280 -13.63 -17.42 5.52
N GLN A 281 -14.33 -18.56 5.44
CA GLN A 281 -13.75 -19.90 5.65
C GLN A 281 -12.61 -20.21 4.67
N ASN A 282 -12.70 -19.77 3.42
CA ASN A 282 -11.65 -19.97 2.41
C ASN A 282 -10.50 -18.97 2.56
N VAL A 283 -10.75 -17.77 3.10
CA VAL A 283 -9.75 -16.72 3.30
C VAL A 283 -8.91 -16.96 4.56
N GLU A 284 -9.51 -17.42 5.66
CA GLU A 284 -8.86 -17.57 6.97
C GLU A 284 -7.56 -18.42 6.92
N PRO A 285 -7.51 -19.59 6.24
CA PRO A 285 -6.29 -20.37 6.13
C PRO A 285 -5.13 -19.62 5.45
N LEU A 286 -5.44 -18.67 4.57
CA LEU A 286 -4.45 -17.88 3.83
C LEU A 286 -3.77 -16.82 4.68
N LEU A 287 -4.30 -16.52 5.87
CA LEU A 287 -3.68 -15.65 6.86
C LEU A 287 -2.53 -16.35 7.61
N ASN A 288 -2.48 -17.69 7.57
CA ASN A 288 -1.44 -18.53 8.15
C ASN A 288 -1.12 -18.18 9.61
N LEU A 289 -2.11 -18.40 10.50
CA LEU A 289 -2.05 -18.12 11.94
C LEU A 289 -1.73 -19.37 12.78
N ASN A 290 -1.07 -20.36 12.18
CA ASN A 290 -1.01 -21.73 12.68
C ASN A 290 0.13 -22.02 13.68
N GLN A 291 0.96 -21.04 14.04
CA GLN A 291 2.11 -21.23 14.95
C GLN A 291 2.09 -20.24 16.12
N SER A 292 2.82 -20.58 17.18
CA SER A 292 2.98 -19.75 18.38
C SER A 292 4.26 -18.92 18.32
N CYS A 293 4.14 -17.61 18.52
CA CYS A 293 5.26 -16.66 18.66
C CYS A 293 5.72 -16.50 20.12
N SER A 294 5.33 -17.43 20.99
CA SER A 294 5.56 -17.35 22.45
C SER A 294 7.00 -16.92 22.79
N PRO A 295 7.19 -15.95 23.69
CA PRO A 295 6.18 -15.37 24.59
C PRO A 295 5.34 -14.22 24.00
N LEU A 296 5.62 -13.77 22.77
CA LEU A 296 4.92 -12.64 22.14
C LEU A 296 3.77 -13.13 21.24
N PRO A 297 2.76 -12.28 20.94
CA PRO A 297 1.72 -12.65 19.99
C PRO A 297 2.25 -12.68 18.54
N CYS A 298 1.63 -13.52 17.71
CA CYS A 298 1.79 -13.49 16.27
C CYS A 298 0.65 -12.69 15.62
N ALA A 299 0.94 -12.06 14.50
CA ALA A 299 -0.04 -11.62 13.52
C ALA A 299 0.02 -12.51 12.27
N ILE A 300 -0.40 -11.96 11.12
CA ILE A 300 -0.40 -12.61 9.81
C ILE A 300 0.94 -13.32 9.53
N ASN A 301 0.86 -14.54 8.99
CA ASN A 301 2.02 -15.36 8.61
C ASN A 301 2.98 -15.68 9.77
N ASN A 302 2.44 -15.81 10.99
CA ASN A 302 3.18 -16.09 12.22
C ASN A 302 4.31 -15.09 12.48
N VAL A 303 4.11 -13.84 12.09
CA VAL A 303 5.07 -12.77 12.36
C VAL A 303 4.82 -12.23 13.75
N VAL A 304 5.87 -12.17 14.58
CA VAL A 304 5.84 -11.51 15.88
C VAL A 304 5.33 -10.08 15.72
N GLN A 305 4.24 -9.76 16.42
CA GLN A 305 3.67 -8.42 16.48
C GLN A 305 3.47 -8.05 17.95
N LEU A 306 3.81 -6.81 18.29
CA LEU A 306 3.60 -6.31 19.65
C LEU A 306 2.17 -5.83 19.76
N ASP A 307 1.46 -6.12 20.84
CA ASP A 307 0.13 -5.53 20.98
C ASP A 307 0.28 -4.01 21.17
N PRO A 308 -0.32 -3.18 20.29
CA PRO A 308 -0.38 -1.76 20.56
C PRO A 308 -1.26 -1.52 21.80
N ASP A 309 -1.06 -0.40 22.48
CA ASP A 309 -2.00 0.02 23.51
C ASP A 309 -3.29 0.50 22.84
N PHE A 310 -4.24 -0.42 22.66
CA PHE A 310 -5.52 -0.18 22.01
C PHE A 310 -6.38 0.90 22.71
N ASN A 311 -6.04 1.29 23.95
CA ASN A 311 -6.76 2.36 24.65
C ASN A 311 -6.20 3.76 24.36
N SER A 312 -4.93 3.87 23.98
CA SER A 312 -4.25 5.16 23.82
C SER A 312 -3.79 5.46 22.38
N VAL A 313 -3.72 4.45 21.52
CA VAL A 313 -3.26 4.59 20.13
C VAL A 313 -4.44 4.53 19.16
N GLU A 314 -4.64 5.63 18.44
CA GLU A 314 -5.54 5.68 17.29
C GLU A 314 -4.81 5.19 16.03
N PHE A 315 -5.51 4.47 15.15
CA PHE A 315 -4.95 4.01 13.88
C PHE A 315 -5.64 4.68 12.69
N TYR A 316 -4.83 5.05 11.69
CA TYR A 316 -5.30 5.59 10.42
C TYR A 316 -5.10 4.56 9.31
N GLY A 317 -6.20 4.10 8.74
CA GLY A 317 -6.23 3.18 7.59
C GLY A 317 -6.16 3.93 6.26
N LEU A 318 -5.12 3.65 5.48
CA LEU A 318 -4.84 4.26 4.18
C LEU A 318 -5.15 3.27 3.04
N SER A 319 -5.20 3.80 1.82
CA SER A 319 -5.36 3.02 0.58
C SER A 319 -6.62 2.14 0.62
N GLU A 320 -6.50 0.82 0.47
CA GLU A 320 -7.66 -0.08 0.36
C GLU A 320 -8.52 -0.13 1.64
N PHE A 321 -7.97 0.25 2.80
CA PHE A 321 -8.80 0.47 3.99
C PHE A 321 -9.80 1.62 3.79
N TYR A 322 -9.39 2.68 3.10
CA TYR A 322 -10.26 3.81 2.76
C TYR A 322 -11.18 3.47 1.57
N TYR A 323 -10.62 2.97 0.45
CA TYR A 323 -11.40 2.71 -0.76
C TYR A 323 -12.49 1.65 -0.56
N THR A 324 -12.26 0.66 0.30
CA THR A 324 -13.30 -0.33 0.65
C THR A 324 -14.47 0.35 1.35
N LEU A 325 -14.21 1.21 2.34
CA LEU A 325 -15.27 1.95 3.05
C LEU A 325 -15.99 2.94 2.13
N GLU A 326 -15.27 3.57 1.21
CA GLU A 326 -15.83 4.43 0.16
C GLU A 326 -16.79 3.67 -0.74
N THR A 327 -16.39 2.48 -1.19
CA THR A 327 -17.21 1.59 -2.02
C THR A 327 -18.48 1.16 -1.28
N LEU A 328 -18.36 0.87 0.02
CA LEU A 328 -19.51 0.56 0.89
C LEU A 328 -20.36 1.80 1.24
N LYS A 329 -19.98 2.99 0.76
CA LYS A 329 -20.58 4.31 1.05
C LYS A 329 -20.66 4.63 2.54
N MET A 330 -19.62 4.25 3.27
CA MET A 330 -19.53 4.43 4.71
C MET A 330 -18.68 5.66 5.08
N ILE A 331 -18.93 6.82 4.44
CA ILE A 331 -18.20 8.08 4.68
C ILE A 331 -19.19 9.25 4.73
N PRO A 332 -19.03 10.32 5.54
CA PRO A 332 -18.57 10.51 6.94
C PRO A 332 -19.73 10.45 8.00
N PRO A 333 -19.48 10.45 9.33
CA PRO A 333 -18.20 10.71 10.00
C PRO A 333 -17.45 9.45 10.53
N VAL A 334 -16.44 9.06 9.74
CA VAL A 334 -15.03 8.72 10.04
C VAL A 334 -14.60 7.90 11.29
N GLN A 335 -15.43 7.03 11.84
CA GLN A 335 -14.92 5.97 12.72
C GLN A 335 -15.28 4.59 12.18
N TYR A 336 -14.25 3.76 11.97
CA TYR A 336 -14.45 2.36 11.63
C TYR A 336 -15.20 1.68 12.78
N ASN A 337 -16.35 1.09 12.47
CA ASN A 337 -17.11 0.28 13.40
C ASN A 337 -17.25 -1.13 12.82
N TYR A 338 -16.58 -2.10 13.46
CA TYR A 338 -16.51 -3.47 12.98
C TYR A 338 -17.88 -4.05 12.63
N SER A 339 -18.85 -3.99 13.56
CA SER A 339 -20.18 -4.56 13.37
C SER A 339 -20.96 -3.89 12.23
N SER A 340 -20.85 -2.56 12.11
CA SER A 340 -21.54 -1.80 11.05
C SER A 340 -20.97 -2.12 9.67
N VAL A 341 -19.64 -2.21 9.58
CA VAL A 341 -18.94 -2.55 8.34
C VAL A 341 -19.24 -4.00 7.95
N LEU A 342 -19.19 -4.94 8.91
CA LEU A 342 -19.47 -6.35 8.67
C LEU A 342 -20.89 -6.56 8.12
N ARG A 343 -21.89 -5.92 8.74
CA ARG A 343 -23.27 -5.93 8.23
C ARG A 343 -23.36 -5.38 6.81
N LYS A 344 -22.64 -4.29 6.51
CA LYS A 344 -22.67 -3.68 5.18
C LYS A 344 -22.02 -4.57 4.12
N ILE A 345 -20.95 -5.27 4.49
CA ILE A 345 -20.31 -6.29 3.66
C ILE A 345 -21.30 -7.42 3.38
N GLU A 346 -21.99 -7.95 4.40
CA GLU A 346 -22.98 -9.01 4.24
C GLU A 346 -24.14 -8.62 3.30
N GLU A 347 -24.69 -7.42 3.47
CA GLU A 347 -25.69 -6.84 2.55
C GLU A 347 -25.16 -6.75 1.11
N THR A 348 -23.89 -6.39 0.93
CA THR A 348 -23.29 -6.21 -0.38
C THR A 348 -23.00 -7.56 -1.04
N CYS A 349 -22.40 -8.51 -0.30
CA CYS A 349 -22.07 -9.86 -0.78
C CYS A 349 -23.31 -10.67 -1.15
N SER A 350 -24.43 -10.48 -0.45
CA SER A 350 -25.72 -11.11 -0.74
C SER A 350 -26.50 -10.45 -1.89
N THR A 351 -26.02 -9.34 -2.44
CA THR A 351 -26.66 -8.66 -3.57
C THR A 351 -26.18 -9.28 -4.89
N PRO A 352 -27.09 -9.78 -5.77
CA PRO A 352 -26.70 -10.30 -7.08
C PRO A 352 -26.01 -9.24 -7.95
N TRP A 353 -25.05 -9.67 -8.77
CA TRP A 353 -24.22 -8.79 -9.59
C TRP A 353 -25.05 -7.82 -10.45
N GLU A 354 -26.09 -8.30 -11.13
CA GLU A 354 -26.96 -7.46 -11.97
C GLU A 354 -27.64 -6.34 -11.17
N THR A 355 -28.07 -6.65 -9.95
CA THR A 355 -28.71 -5.66 -9.06
C THR A 355 -27.68 -4.61 -8.62
N TYR A 356 -26.49 -5.06 -8.21
CA TYR A 356 -25.39 -4.20 -7.81
C TYR A 356 -24.97 -3.27 -8.96
N LEU A 357 -24.74 -3.83 -10.15
CA LEU A 357 -24.36 -3.08 -11.35
C LEU A 357 -25.45 -2.07 -11.77
N SER A 358 -26.72 -2.45 -11.70
CA SER A 358 -27.83 -1.53 -11.99
C SER A 358 -27.87 -0.33 -11.04
N THR A 359 -27.50 -0.53 -9.77
CA THR A 359 -27.44 0.52 -8.76
C THR A 359 -26.27 1.45 -9.04
N LEU A 360 -25.08 0.90 -9.31
CA LEU A 360 -23.90 1.69 -9.67
C LEU A 360 -24.12 2.55 -10.92
N ARG A 361 -24.75 2.00 -11.97
CA ARG A 361 -25.04 2.73 -13.23
C ARG A 361 -26.01 3.90 -13.02
N LYS A 362 -26.97 3.78 -12.09
CA LYS A 362 -27.89 4.87 -11.75
C LYS A 362 -27.20 6.02 -11.03
N GLU A 363 -26.21 5.70 -10.21
CA GLU A 363 -25.51 6.69 -9.37
C GLU A 363 -24.34 7.34 -10.10
N ASN A 364 -23.75 6.64 -11.07
CA ASN A 364 -22.63 7.11 -11.86
C ASN A 364 -22.86 6.81 -13.34
N THR A 365 -23.56 7.71 -14.02
CA THR A 365 -23.95 7.57 -15.43
C THR A 365 -22.78 7.45 -16.42
N ASN A 366 -21.54 7.66 -15.97
CA ASN A 366 -20.31 7.60 -16.78
C ASN A 366 -19.34 6.47 -16.40
N LEU A 367 -19.75 5.49 -15.56
CA LEU A 367 -18.90 4.31 -15.27
C LEU A 367 -18.84 3.40 -16.50
N SER A 368 -17.63 3.21 -17.03
CA SER A 368 -17.31 2.10 -17.95
C SER A 368 -17.40 0.77 -17.20
N GLU A 369 -17.74 -0.34 -17.84
CA GLU A 369 -17.76 -1.67 -17.18
C GLU A 369 -16.43 -2.09 -16.52
N GLU A 370 -15.31 -1.48 -16.95
CA GLU A 370 -13.96 -1.73 -16.42
C GLU A 370 -13.60 -0.91 -15.17
N LYS A 371 -14.41 0.10 -14.81
CA LYS A 371 -14.26 0.97 -13.64
C LYS A 371 -15.39 0.75 -12.66
#